data_AF-E4RP13-F1
#
_entry.id   AF-E4RP13-F1
#
_cell.length_a   1.000
_cell.length_b   1.000
_cell.length_c   1.000
_cell.angle_alpha   90.00
_cell.angle_beta   90.00
_cell.angle_gamma   90.00
#
_symmetry.space_group_name_H-M   'P 1'
#
loop_
_entity.id
_entity.type
_entity.pdbx_description
1 polymer ?
#
loop_
_entity_poly.entity_id
_entity_poly.type
_entity_poly.pdbx_seq_one_letter_code
_entity_poly.pdbx_strand_id
1 'polypeptide(L)'
;MTVQPENSEKYVKRVLNMLLKQYVLNWLGESQYRSTFKLSEAINFCGQHKMELIKYHVDSLLEEEENLEYVHETIMDFKEFKDLLNFLGSHKYDTPESTLLEILRNHEQITIVEHKENDRFKYYIGD
;
A
#
# COMPACT_ATOMS: atom_id res chain seq x y z
N MET A 1 4.65 -25.83 -17.95
CA MET A 1 5.52 -24.78 -17.37
C MET A 1 5.16 -24.68 -15.89
N THR A 2 6.06 -25.08 -15.00
CA THR A 2 5.91 -24.89 -13.56
C THR A 2 6.13 -23.41 -13.29
N VAL A 3 5.08 -22.70 -12.87
CA VAL A 3 5.21 -21.32 -12.37
C VAL A 3 6.11 -21.38 -11.15
N GLN A 4 7.26 -20.74 -11.22
CA GLN A 4 8.14 -20.62 -10.06
C GLN A 4 7.38 -19.86 -8.95
N PRO A 5 7.53 -20.22 -7.66
CA PRO A 5 6.81 -19.58 -6.56
C PRO A 5 6.94 -18.05 -6.52
N GLU A 6 8.10 -17.52 -6.91
CA GLU A 6 8.45 -16.11 -7.06
C GLU A 6 7.66 -15.42 -8.20
N ASN A 7 7.20 -16.17 -9.20
CA ASN A 7 6.38 -15.70 -10.31
C ASN A 7 4.87 -15.87 -10.04
N SER A 8 4.48 -16.00 -8.77
CA SER A 8 3.07 -16.11 -8.38
C SER A 8 2.51 -14.77 -7.93
N GLU A 9 1.27 -14.47 -8.31
CA GLU A 9 0.53 -13.29 -7.84
C GLU A 9 0.54 -13.20 -6.30
N LYS A 10 0.48 -14.35 -5.61
CA LYS A 10 0.57 -14.44 -4.15
C LYS A 10 1.91 -13.90 -3.62
N TYR A 11 3.02 -14.23 -4.27
CA TYR A 11 4.34 -13.71 -3.89
C TYR A 11 4.41 -12.20 -4.12
N VAL A 12 3.98 -11.73 -5.29
CA VAL A 12 3.95 -10.30 -5.63
C VAL A 12 3.13 -9.51 -4.61
N LYS A 13 1.91 -9.96 -4.30
CA LYS A 13 1.06 -9.33 -3.28
C LYS A 13 1.73 -9.30 -1.92
N ARG A 14 2.47 -10.34 -1.55
CA ARG A 14 3.19 -10.38 -0.27
C ARG A 14 4.30 -9.32 -0.21
N VAL A 15 5.14 -9.24 -1.24
CA VAL A 15 6.24 -8.26 -1.32
C VAL A 15 5.68 -6.84 -1.32
N LEU A 16 4.73 -6.56 -2.20
CA LEU A 16 4.11 -5.24 -2.31
C LEU A 16 3.37 -4.83 -1.01
N ASN A 17 2.70 -5.75 -0.32
CA ASN A 17 2.11 -5.46 0.99
C ASN A 17 3.14 -5.10 2.06
N MET A 18 4.30 -5.78 2.09
CA MET A 18 5.36 -5.47 3.05
C MET A 18 5.94 -4.08 2.80
N LEU A 19 6.23 -3.75 1.54
CA LEU A 19 6.69 -2.42 1.15
C LEU A 19 5.65 -1.36 1.49
N LEU A 20 4.39 -1.60 1.12
CA LEU A 20 3.33 -0.64 1.30
C LEU A 20 3.10 -0.32 2.78
N LYS A 21 3.21 -1.29 3.69
CA LYS A 21 3.11 -1.05 5.13
C LYS A 21 4.10 0.04 5.60
N GLN A 22 5.37 -0.06 5.19
CA GLN A 22 6.39 0.95 5.54
C GLN A 22 6.06 2.32 4.94
N TYR A 23 5.63 2.36 3.67
CA TYR A 23 5.24 3.61 3.01
C TYR A 23 4.07 4.30 3.69
N VAL A 24 3.05 3.53 4.10
CA VAL A 24 1.85 4.08 4.75
C VAL A 24 2.20 4.61 6.14
N LEU A 25 3.08 3.93 6.88
CA LEU A 25 3.60 4.42 8.17
C LEU A 25 4.35 5.74 8.01
N ASN A 26 5.33 5.80 7.11
CA ASN A 26 6.10 7.02 6.83
C ASN A 26 5.19 8.15 6.39
N TRP A 27 4.23 7.86 5.51
CA TRP A 27 3.24 8.84 5.07
C TRP A 27 2.41 9.38 6.24
N LEU A 28 1.86 8.53 7.11
CA LEU A 28 1.09 9.00 8.27
C LEU A 28 1.94 9.83 9.24
N GLY A 29 3.23 9.50 9.40
CA GLY A 29 4.18 10.23 10.24
C GLY A 29 4.62 11.59 9.65
N GLU A 30 4.77 11.68 8.33
CA GLU A 30 5.11 12.93 7.62
C GLU A 30 3.89 13.82 7.38
N SER A 31 2.70 13.24 7.36
CA SER A 31 1.50 13.94 6.95
C SER A 31 1.13 15.07 7.92
N GLN A 32 0.58 16.14 7.35
CA GLN A 32 -0.03 17.23 8.11
C GLN A 32 -1.34 16.79 8.82
N TYR A 33 -1.72 15.51 8.73
CA TYR A 33 -2.94 15.00 9.33
C TYR A 33 -2.79 15.02 10.85
N ARG A 34 -3.58 15.90 11.49
CA ARG A 34 -3.65 16.05 12.95
C ARG A 34 -4.35 14.86 13.59
N SER A 35 -3.76 13.67 13.51
CA SER A 35 -4.30 12.39 14.01
C SER A 35 -5.62 11.94 13.35
N THR A 36 -6.07 12.57 12.27
CA THR A 36 -7.30 12.20 11.56
C THR A 36 -7.18 12.34 10.04
N PHE A 37 -7.73 11.41 9.27
CA PHE A 37 -7.78 11.45 7.80
C PHE A 37 -9.11 10.90 7.26
N LYS A 38 -9.46 11.22 6.01
CA LYS A 38 -10.50 10.50 5.25
C LYS A 38 -9.83 9.54 4.27
N LEU A 39 -10.38 8.34 4.10
CA LEU A 39 -9.79 7.33 3.20
C LEU A 39 -9.72 7.81 1.74
N SER A 40 -10.78 8.44 1.24
CA SER A 40 -10.80 8.96 -0.13
C SER A 40 -9.77 10.08 -0.36
N GLU A 41 -9.59 10.97 0.61
CA GLU A 41 -8.55 12.00 0.59
C GLU A 41 -7.16 11.37 0.65
N ALA A 42 -6.95 10.37 1.51
CA ALA A 42 -5.68 9.65 1.61
C ALA A 42 -5.27 8.99 0.29
N ILE A 43 -6.20 8.32 -0.39
CA ILE A 43 -5.92 7.64 -1.65
C ILE A 43 -5.60 8.64 -2.76
N ASN A 44 -6.37 9.73 -2.84
CA ASN A 44 -6.14 10.77 -3.84
C ASN A 44 -4.84 11.56 -3.56
N PHE A 45 -4.53 11.80 -2.28
CA PHE A 45 -3.31 12.50 -1.86
C PHE A 45 -2.05 11.64 -2.02
N CYS A 46 -2.15 10.32 -1.77
CA CYS A 46 -1.07 9.39 -2.10
C CYS A 46 -0.78 9.41 -3.60
N GLY A 47 -1.83 9.46 -4.45
CA GLY A 47 -1.74 9.93 -5.84
C GLY A 47 -0.64 9.30 -6.71
N GLN A 48 -0.33 9.93 -7.83
CA GLN A 48 0.72 9.46 -8.76
C GLN A 48 2.12 9.55 -8.15
N HIS A 49 2.40 10.60 -7.36
CA HIS A 49 3.74 10.83 -6.83
C HIS A 49 4.22 9.75 -5.85
N LYS A 50 3.35 9.25 -4.95
CA LYS A 50 3.75 8.13 -4.08
C LYS A 50 3.85 6.82 -4.87
N MET A 51 3.03 6.64 -5.91
CA MET A 51 3.17 5.48 -6.80
C MET A 51 4.53 5.44 -7.48
N GLU A 52 5.02 6.57 -8.00
CA GLU A 52 6.37 6.70 -8.57
C GLU A 52 7.46 6.38 -7.54
N LEU A 53 7.31 6.84 -6.29
CA LEU A 53 8.27 6.52 -5.23
C LEU A 53 8.29 5.03 -4.89
N ILE A 54 7.14 4.36 -4.88
CA ILE A 54 7.08 2.91 -4.65
C ILE A 54 7.73 2.17 -5.83
N LYS A 55 7.47 2.59 -7.08
CA LYS A 55 8.14 2.02 -8.27
C LYS A 55 9.66 2.16 -8.19
N TYR A 56 10.14 3.36 -7.86
CA TYR A 56 11.57 3.63 -7.69
C TYR A 56 12.20 2.75 -6.61
N HIS A 57 11.50 2.51 -5.50
CA HIS A 57 12.01 1.64 -4.45
C HIS A 57 12.04 0.16 -4.87
N VAL A 58 11.03 -0.32 -5.59
CA VAL A 58 11.05 -1.68 -6.16
C VAL A 58 12.19 -1.83 -7.17
N ASP A 59 12.41 -0.82 -8.02
CA ASP A 59 13.52 -0.77 -8.98
C ASP A 59 14.89 -0.82 -8.27
N SER A 60 15.07 -0.01 -7.21
CA SER A 60 16.28 -0.05 -6.38
C SER A 60 16.50 -1.40 -5.70
N LEU A 61 15.44 -2.09 -5.28
CA LEU A 61 15.56 -3.43 -4.68
C LEU A 61 15.86 -4.51 -5.74
N LEU A 62 15.41 -4.33 -6.98
CA LEU A 62 15.71 -5.24 -8.09
C LEU A 62 17.22 -5.27 -8.39
N GLU A 63 17.92 -4.14 -8.22
CA GLU A 63 19.38 -4.08 -8.34
C GLU A 63 20.11 -4.94 -7.29
N GLU A 64 19.45 -5.25 -6.17
CA GLU A 64 20.01 -6.00 -5.04
C GLU A 64 19.53 -7.47 -5.02
N GLU A 65 18.35 -7.78 -5.56
CA GLU A 65 17.67 -9.08 -5.45
C GLU A 65 17.09 -9.57 -6.79
N GLU A 66 17.68 -10.62 -7.40
CA GLU A 66 17.23 -11.18 -8.70
C GLU A 66 15.77 -11.69 -8.68
N ASN A 67 15.21 -12.02 -7.52
CA ASN A 67 13.86 -12.58 -7.37
C ASN A 67 12.73 -11.53 -7.34
N LEU A 68 13.01 -10.29 -7.75
CA LEU A 68 12.03 -9.19 -7.81
C LEU A 68 11.57 -8.84 -9.23
N GLU A 69 12.12 -9.47 -10.26
CA GLU A 69 11.80 -9.15 -11.66
C GLU A 69 10.28 -9.15 -11.92
N TYR A 70 9.58 -10.20 -11.46
CA TYR A 70 8.13 -10.30 -11.63
C TYR A 70 7.33 -9.28 -10.79
N VAL A 71 7.86 -8.87 -9.63
CA VAL A 71 7.27 -7.79 -8.81
C VAL A 71 7.42 -6.45 -9.53
N HIS A 72 8.60 -6.22 -10.10
CA HIS A 72 8.94 -5.03 -10.87
C HIS A 72 8.07 -4.92 -12.14
N GLU A 73 7.97 -5.98 -12.94
CA GLU A 73 7.09 -6.00 -14.11
C GLU A 73 5.63 -5.66 -13.74
N THR A 74 5.11 -6.30 -12.68
CA THR A 74 3.74 -6.09 -12.23
C THR A 74 3.49 -4.66 -11.76
N ILE A 75 4.40 -4.09 -10.96
CA ILE A 75 4.19 -2.75 -10.41
C ILE A 75 4.32 -1.66 -11.47
N MET A 76 5.12 -1.89 -12.52
CA MET A 76 5.31 -0.92 -13.59
C MET A 76 4.03 -0.67 -14.39
N ASP A 77 3.12 -1.64 -14.46
CA ASP A 77 1.80 -1.52 -15.10
C ASP A 77 0.80 -0.63 -14.33
N PHE A 78 1.04 -0.37 -13.04
CA PHE A 78 0.14 0.44 -12.21
C PHE A 78 0.34 1.94 -12.48
N LYS A 79 -0.72 2.66 -12.82
CA LYS A 79 -0.65 4.10 -13.13
C LYS A 79 -0.85 4.95 -11.89
N GLU A 80 -1.78 4.53 -11.04
CA GLU A 80 -2.16 5.25 -9.84
C GLU A 80 -2.03 4.35 -8.61
N PHE A 81 -1.92 4.97 -7.43
CA PHE A 81 -1.94 4.26 -6.15
C PHE A 81 -3.20 3.37 -5.98
N LYS A 82 -4.33 3.76 -6.60
CA LYS A 82 -5.55 2.95 -6.64
C LYS A 82 -5.37 1.62 -7.34
N ASP A 83 -4.57 1.56 -8.41
CA ASP A 83 -4.31 0.33 -9.14
C ASP A 83 -3.58 -0.68 -8.24
N LEU A 84 -2.58 -0.21 -7.49
CA LEU A 84 -1.88 -1.00 -6.47
C LEU A 84 -2.85 -1.51 -5.40
N LEU A 85 -3.70 -0.65 -4.83
CA LEU A 85 -4.65 -1.06 -3.81
C LEU A 85 -5.72 -2.04 -4.33
N ASN A 86 -6.16 -1.88 -5.58
CA ASN A 86 -7.06 -2.83 -6.23
C ASN A 86 -6.39 -4.20 -6.40
N PHE A 87 -5.12 -4.21 -6.82
CA PHE A 87 -4.36 -5.43 -6.95
C PHE A 87 -4.16 -6.14 -5.60
N LEU A 88 -3.86 -5.39 -4.54
CA LEU A 88 -3.66 -5.93 -3.20
C LEU A 88 -4.94 -6.40 -2.50
N GLY A 89 -6.12 -6.03 -3.03
CA GLY A 89 -7.40 -6.48 -2.52
C GLY A 89 -7.49 -8.01 -2.41
N SER A 90 -8.03 -8.48 -1.29
CA SER A 90 -8.18 -9.91 -0.99
C SER A 90 -9.44 -10.48 -1.65
N HIS A 91 -10.44 -9.64 -1.89
CA HIS A 91 -11.73 -10.00 -2.44
C HIS A 91 -12.08 -9.20 -3.69
N LYS A 92 -12.90 -9.80 -4.56
CA LYS A 92 -13.33 -9.22 -5.84
C LYS A 92 -14.05 -7.87 -5.73
N TYR A 93 -14.58 -7.55 -4.55
CA TYR A 93 -15.38 -6.34 -4.30
C TYR A 93 -14.68 -5.36 -3.35
N ASP A 94 -13.43 -5.63 -2.99
CA ASP A 94 -12.65 -4.69 -2.19
C ASP A 94 -12.43 -3.41 -3.01
N THR A 95 -12.76 -2.27 -2.42
CA THR A 95 -12.41 -0.97 -2.97
C THR A 95 -11.02 -0.57 -2.48
N PRO A 96 -10.32 0.35 -3.19
CA PRO A 96 -9.07 0.91 -2.73
C PRO A 96 -9.11 1.40 -1.28
N GLU A 97 -10.22 2.04 -0.87
CA GLU A 97 -10.47 2.51 0.50
C GLU A 97 -10.48 1.35 1.50
N SER A 98 -11.20 0.27 1.18
CA SER A 98 -11.26 -0.89 2.07
C SER A 98 -9.91 -1.60 2.19
N THR A 99 -9.17 -1.75 1.08
CA THR A 99 -7.83 -2.34 1.09
C THR A 99 -6.86 -1.50 1.91
N LEU A 100 -6.86 -0.17 1.72
CA LEU A 100 -6.02 0.74 2.50
C LEU A 100 -6.36 0.66 3.99
N LEU A 101 -7.64 0.64 4.35
CA LEU A 101 -8.08 0.53 5.73
C LEU A 101 -7.65 -0.81 6.36
N GLU A 102 -7.71 -1.91 5.61
CA GLU A 102 -7.24 -3.21 6.07
C GLU A 102 -5.73 -3.21 6.31
N ILE A 103 -4.94 -2.65 5.39
CA ILE A 103 -3.48 -2.52 5.55
C ILE A 103 -3.14 -1.72 6.81
N LEU A 104 -3.84 -0.59 7.01
CA LEU A 104 -3.68 0.27 8.18
C LEU A 104 -4.02 -0.45 9.49
N ARG A 105 -5.12 -1.20 9.53
CA ARG A 105 -5.55 -1.96 10.71
C ARG A 105 -4.62 -3.11 11.06
N ASN A 106 -3.96 -3.69 10.04
CA ASN A 106 -3.03 -4.80 10.18
C ASN A 106 -1.57 -4.34 10.32
N HIS A 107 -1.33 -3.05 10.50
CA HIS A 107 -0.01 -2.51 10.74
C HIS A 107 0.27 -2.47 12.24
N GLU A 108 1.41 -3.02 12.67
CA GLU A 108 1.74 -3.21 14.09
C GLU A 108 1.87 -1.90 14.87
N GLN A 109 2.37 -0.85 14.23
CA GLN A 109 2.52 0.48 14.84
C GLN A 109 1.31 1.41 14.68
N ILE A 110 0.26 1.02 13.95
CA ILE A 110 -0.87 1.93 13.66
C ILE A 110 -2.12 1.44 14.39
N THR A 111 -2.68 2.29 15.23
CA THR A 111 -4.01 2.06 15.81
C THR A 111 -5.03 2.95 15.13
N ILE A 112 -6.01 2.36 14.45
CA ILE A 112 -7.14 3.06 13.83
C ILE A 112 -8.34 3.05 14.76
N VAL A 113 -8.93 4.23 15.02
CA VAL A 113 -10.18 4.41 15.75
C VAL A 113 -11.22 5.03 14.82
N GLU A 114 -12.33 4.33 14.60
CA GLU A 114 -13.43 4.82 13.76
C GLU A 114 -14.05 6.09 14.35
N HIS A 115 -14.06 7.17 13.58
CA HIS A 115 -14.84 8.35 13.90
C HIS A 115 -16.09 8.33 13.02
N LYS A 116 -17.26 8.15 13.63
CA LYS A 116 -18.54 7.96 12.89
C LYS A 116 -19.00 9.18 12.09
N GLU A 117 -18.34 10.33 12.23
CA GLU A 117 -18.67 11.53 11.46
C GLU A 117 -17.80 11.65 10.20
N ASN A 118 -18.45 11.64 9.03
CA ASN A 118 -17.90 12.03 7.73
C ASN A 118 -16.75 11.17 7.18
N ASP A 119 -16.81 9.84 7.34
CA ASP A 119 -15.79 8.88 6.86
C ASP A 119 -14.36 9.23 7.30
N ARG A 120 -14.26 9.83 8.50
CA ARG A 120 -12.99 10.18 9.11
C ARG A 120 -12.52 9.07 10.04
N PHE A 121 -11.23 8.79 9.98
CA PHE A 121 -10.57 7.85 10.86
C PHE A 121 -9.59 8.62 11.72
N LYS A 122 -9.63 8.39 13.03
CA LYS A 122 -8.59 8.82 13.93
C LYS A 122 -7.51 7.74 13.96
N TYR A 123 -6.24 8.13 14.02
CA TYR A 123 -5.14 7.18 14.12
C TYR A 123 -4.11 7.61 15.16
N TYR A 124 -3.39 6.63 15.67
CA TYR A 124 -2.23 6.80 16.54
C TYR A 124 -1.09 5.96 16.00
N ILE A 125 0.12 6.50 16.04
CA ILE A 125 1.35 5.80 15.71
C ILE A 125 2.04 5.47 17.04
N GLY A 126 2.29 4.19 17.30
CA GLY A 126 3.07 3.74 18.44
C GLY A 126 4.57 3.78 18.16
N ASP A 127 5.36 3.87 19.23
CA ASP A 127 6.83 3.76 19.19
C ASP A 127 7.29 2.34 18.81
#